data_AF-A0A6A5AZ42-F1
#
_entry.id   AF-A0A6A5AZ42-F1
#
_cell.length_a   1.000
_cell.length_b   1.000
_cell.length_c   1.000
_cell.angle_alpha   90.00
_cell.angle_beta   90.00
_cell.angle_gamma   90.00
#
_symmetry.space_group_name_H-M   'P 1'
#
loop_
_entity.id
_entity.type
_entity.pdbx_description
1 polymer ?
#
loop_
_entity_poly.entity_id
_entity_poly.type
_entity_poly.pdbx_seq_one_letter_code
_entity_poly.pdbx_strand_id
1 'polypeptide(L)'
;MSITAELSKIAKIQDQKEKLTAYKELVDATFQDFTSLKATFDHSLDESVQLAVSRGLLTHLASSVLVRIDPDVHAWKKDLLAYCLNKIKPRILSFEEADIVLREVLCDLLMDEEDYIEAAKTLAAINLESSARYNLRLHQRHPYPPSLD
;
A
#
# COMPACT_ATOMS: atom_id res chain seq x y z
N MET A 1 15.43 9.72 18.09
CA MET A 1 14.74 8.58 18.74
C MET A 1 14.55 7.50 17.68
N SER A 2 14.73 6.22 18.01
CA SER A 2 14.65 5.16 16.99
C SER A 2 13.19 4.86 16.65
N ILE A 3 12.79 5.06 15.40
CA ILE A 3 11.41 4.82 14.91
C ILE A 3 10.89 3.43 15.29
N THR A 4 11.76 2.42 15.30
CA THR A 4 11.46 1.04 15.67
C THR A 4 10.98 0.90 17.12
N ALA A 5 11.49 1.73 18.03
CA ALA A 5 11.05 1.73 19.42
C ALA A 5 9.62 2.26 19.54
N GLU A 6 9.26 3.28 18.76
CA GLU A 6 7.91 3.85 18.75
C GLU A 6 6.91 2.89 18.11
N LEU A 7 7.28 2.27 16.98
CA LEU A 7 6.49 1.20 16.35
C LEU A 7 6.22 0.04 17.33
N SER A 8 7.24 -0.40 18.07
CA SER A 8 7.07 -1.45 19.08
C SER A 8 6.15 -1.05 20.23
N LYS A 9 6.13 0.23 20.63
CA LYS A 9 5.16 0.72 21.63
C LYS A 9 3.74 0.69 21.08
N ILE A 10 3.52 1.22 19.86
CA ILE A 10 2.21 1.25 19.21
C ILE A 10 1.69 -0.18 18.98
N ALA A 11 2.57 -1.13 18.62
CA ALA A 11 2.23 -2.54 18.47
C ALA A 11 1.64 -3.18 19.74
N LYS A 12 1.96 -2.67 20.94
CA LYS A 12 1.43 -3.19 22.21
C LYS A 12 0.02 -2.68 22.56
N ILE A 13 -0.46 -1.65 21.87
CA ILE A 13 -1.82 -1.10 22.08
C ILE A 13 -2.85 -2.20 21.78
N GLN A 14 -3.76 -2.44 22.73
CA GLN A 14 -4.79 -3.48 22.64
C GLN A 14 -5.97 -3.02 21.77
N ASP A 15 -6.35 -1.75 21.89
CA ASP A 15 -7.41 -1.13 21.10
C ASP A 15 -6.94 -0.91 19.65
N GLN A 16 -7.64 -1.50 18.69
CA GLN A 16 -7.25 -1.44 17.28
C GLN A 16 -7.49 -0.08 16.66
N LYS A 17 -8.49 0.66 17.13
CA LYS A 17 -8.81 2.00 16.63
C LYS A 17 -7.77 2.99 17.11
N GLU A 18 -7.43 2.95 18.39
CA GLU A 18 -6.37 3.76 18.98
C GLU A 18 -5.02 3.43 18.37
N LYS A 19 -4.71 2.14 18.19
CA LYS A 19 -3.50 1.67 17.50
C LYS A 19 -3.38 2.25 16.09
N LEU A 20 -4.45 2.21 15.30
CA LEU A 20 -4.46 2.77 13.95
C LEU A 20 -4.23 4.28 13.98
N THR A 21 -4.89 5.02 14.88
CA THR A 21 -4.70 6.47 15.02
C THR A 21 -3.25 6.81 15.37
N ALA A 22 -2.66 6.12 16.34
CA ALA A 22 -1.27 6.33 16.75
C ALA A 22 -0.27 6.06 15.60
N TYR A 23 -0.51 5.03 14.78
CA TYR A 23 0.30 4.80 13.58
C TYR A 23 0.17 5.93 12.56
N LYS A 24 -1.05 6.42 12.32
CA LYS A 24 -1.28 7.53 11.39
C LYS A 24 -0.55 8.80 11.85
N GLU A 25 -0.68 9.14 13.12
CA GLU A 25 0.01 10.29 13.73
C GLU A 25 1.53 10.16 13.61
N LEU A 26 2.08 8.96 13.84
CA LEU A 26 3.51 8.71 13.68
C LEU A 26 3.96 8.93 12.24
N VAL A 27 3.25 8.35 11.27
CA VAL A 27 3.57 8.52 9.84
C VAL A 27 3.44 9.98 9.41
N ASP A 28 2.41 10.68 9.87
CA ASP A 28 2.20 12.10 9.60
C ASP A 28 3.28 12.98 10.22
N ALA A 29 3.86 12.59 11.36
CA ALA A 29 4.99 13.27 11.98
C ALA A 29 6.32 12.99 11.27
N THR A 30 6.48 11.81 10.68
CA THR A 30 7.72 11.38 10.00
C THR A 30 7.65 11.41 8.48
N PHE A 31 6.69 12.14 7.90
CA PHE A 31 6.40 12.11 6.46
C PHE A 31 7.58 12.53 5.55
N GLN A 32 8.57 13.26 6.07
CA GLN A 32 9.73 13.70 5.28
C GLN A 32 10.93 12.73 5.38
N ASP A 33 10.86 11.71 6.22
CA ASP A 33 11.97 10.78 6.45
C ASP A 33 11.69 9.43 5.79
N PHE A 34 12.38 9.18 4.67
CA PHE A 34 12.35 7.92 3.95
C PHE A 34 12.60 6.70 4.85
N THR A 35 13.56 6.78 5.78
CA THR A 35 13.93 5.64 6.62
C THR A 35 12.80 5.30 7.58
N SER A 36 12.18 6.32 8.16
CA SER A 36 11.05 6.17 9.08
C SER A 36 9.79 5.66 8.38
N LEU A 37 9.48 6.19 7.19
CA LEU A 37 8.35 5.71 6.38
C LEU A 37 8.53 4.26 5.95
N LYS A 38 9.72 3.92 5.44
CA LYS A 38 10.05 2.56 5.04
C LYS A 38 9.97 1.58 6.21
N ALA A 39 10.52 1.95 7.37
CA ALA A 39 10.46 1.12 8.57
C ALA A 39 9.02 0.92 9.07
N THR A 40 8.19 1.96 9.02
CA THR A 40 6.78 1.90 9.42
C THR A 40 5.97 1.02 8.46
N PHE A 41 6.23 1.16 7.16
CA PHE A 41 5.65 0.29 6.14
C PHE A 41 6.04 -1.17 6.33
N ASP A 42 7.33 -1.45 6.49
CA ASP A 42 7.84 -2.81 6.72
C ASP A 42 7.23 -3.43 8.00
N HIS A 43 7.10 -2.64 9.08
CA HIS A 43 6.46 -3.08 10.31
C HIS A 43 4.95 -3.35 10.15
N SER A 44 4.25 -2.55 9.33
CA SER A 44 2.82 -2.74 9.09
C SER A 44 2.48 -4.05 8.36
N LEU A 45 3.43 -4.60 7.61
CA LEU A 45 3.28 -5.87 6.90
C LEU A 45 3.65 -7.09 7.74
N ASP A 46 4.19 -6.88 8.95
CA ASP A 46 4.54 -7.93 9.89
C ASP A 46 3.27 -8.60 10.46
N GLU A 47 3.38 -9.88 10.81
CA GLU A 47 2.27 -10.68 11.34
C GLU A 47 1.83 -10.21 12.73
N SER A 48 2.67 -9.41 13.39
CA SER A 48 2.37 -8.75 14.67
C SER A 48 1.28 -7.69 14.57
N VAL A 49 0.98 -7.17 13.37
CA VAL A 49 -0.05 -6.15 13.15
C VAL A 49 -1.28 -6.79 12.52
N GLN A 50 -2.46 -6.50 13.08
CA GLN A 50 -3.72 -7.00 12.52
C GLN A 50 -3.97 -6.42 11.13
N LEU A 51 -4.41 -7.26 10.21
CA LEU A 51 -4.63 -6.90 8.81
C LEU A 51 -5.53 -5.66 8.62
N ALA A 52 -6.55 -5.49 9.47
CA ALA A 52 -7.44 -4.32 9.42
C ALA A 52 -6.69 -3.01 9.71
N VAL A 53 -5.78 -3.02 10.68
CA VAL A 53 -4.93 -1.88 11.02
C VAL A 53 -3.91 -1.63 9.90
N SER A 54 -3.26 -2.69 9.41
CA SER A 54 -2.30 -2.59 8.31
C SER A 54 -2.92 -1.96 7.06
N ARG A 55 -4.12 -2.41 6.67
CA ARG A 55 -4.87 -1.81 5.55
C ARG A 55 -5.12 -0.32 5.75
N GLY A 56 -5.70 0.05 6.89
CA GLY A 56 -6.01 1.45 7.18
C GLY A 56 -4.77 2.33 7.24
N LEU A 57 -3.64 1.80 7.70
CA LEU A 57 -2.36 2.51 7.75
C LEU A 57 -1.76 2.68 6.34
N LEU A 58 -1.71 1.62 5.54
CA LEU A 58 -1.14 1.67 4.19
C LEU A 58 -1.96 2.58 3.27
N THR A 59 -3.29 2.52 3.35
CA THR A 59 -4.16 3.45 2.60
C THR A 59 -3.94 4.89 3.04
N HIS A 60 -3.77 5.16 4.35
CA HIS A 60 -3.47 6.51 4.85
C HIS A 60 -2.10 7.00 4.37
N LEU A 61 -1.09 6.13 4.43
CA LEU A 61 0.25 6.43 3.94
C LEU A 61 0.20 6.78 2.44
N ALA A 62 -0.49 5.99 1.63
CA ALA A 62 -0.59 6.23 0.20
C ALA A 62 -1.39 7.51 -0.14
N SER A 63 -2.60 7.66 0.40
CA SER A 63 -3.52 8.75 0.04
C SER A 63 -3.21 10.10 0.69
N SER A 64 -2.70 10.10 1.92
CA SER A 64 -2.51 11.34 2.69
C SER A 64 -1.05 11.76 2.76
N VAL A 65 -0.14 10.80 2.94
CA VAL A 65 1.28 11.11 3.22
C VAL A 65 2.06 11.26 1.92
N LEU A 66 1.96 10.31 1.00
CA LEU A 66 2.69 10.38 -0.28
C LEU A 66 2.26 11.55 -1.16
N VAL A 67 0.99 11.95 -1.10
CA VAL A 67 0.49 13.12 -1.83
C VAL A 67 1.11 14.43 -1.33
N ARG A 68 1.45 14.51 -0.03
CA ARG A 68 2.07 15.70 0.58
C ARG A 68 3.58 15.81 0.33
N ILE A 69 4.22 14.72 -0.10
CA ILE A 69 5.66 14.72 -0.38
C ILE A 69 5.89 15.31 -1.77
N ASP A 70 6.63 16.40 -1.80
CA ASP A 70 7.05 17.06 -3.04
C ASP A 70 8.12 16.20 -3.75
N PRO A 71 7.86 15.71 -4.98
CA PRO A 71 8.82 14.90 -5.71
C PRO A 71 10.10 15.65 -6.10
N ASP A 72 10.04 16.96 -6.30
CA ASP A 72 11.20 17.77 -6.68
C ASP A 72 12.20 17.92 -5.52
N VAL A 73 11.67 17.97 -4.30
CA VAL A 73 12.47 18.02 -3.06
C VAL A 73 12.93 16.63 -2.62
N HIS A 74 12.14 15.60 -2.94
CA HIS A 74 12.31 14.25 -2.43
C HIS A 74 12.22 13.19 -3.54
N ALA A 75 13.29 13.10 -4.34
CA ALA A 75 13.42 12.09 -5.41
C ALA A 75 13.22 10.63 -4.93
N TRP A 76 13.45 10.35 -3.64
CA TRP A 76 13.20 9.05 -3.02
C TRP A 76 11.71 8.65 -2.98
N LYS A 77 10.78 9.58 -3.26
CA LYS A 77 9.33 9.29 -3.32
C LYS A 77 9.00 8.20 -4.32
N LYS A 78 9.60 8.27 -5.52
CA LYS A 78 9.40 7.28 -6.59
C LYS A 78 9.93 5.90 -6.17
N ASP A 79 11.13 5.87 -5.58
CA ASP A 79 11.74 4.64 -5.06
C ASP A 79 10.90 4.02 -3.93
N LEU A 80 10.34 4.86 -3.05
CA LEU A 80 9.45 4.40 -1.97
C LEU A 80 8.16 3.80 -2.54
N LEU A 81 7.52 4.45 -3.52
CA LEU A 81 6.34 3.93 -4.21
C LEU A 81 6.62 2.56 -4.84
N ALA A 82 7.70 2.46 -5.61
CA ALA A 82 8.12 1.20 -6.25
C ALA A 82 8.44 0.11 -5.21
N TYR A 83 9.08 0.47 -4.09
CA TYR A 83 9.34 -0.44 -2.98
C TYR A 83 8.05 -0.97 -2.36
N CYS A 84 7.09 -0.09 -2.05
CA CYS A 84 5.81 -0.44 -1.46
C CYS A 84 5.01 -1.40 -2.35
N LEU A 85 4.91 -1.09 -3.65
CA LEU A 85 4.22 -1.93 -4.63
C LEU A 85 4.83 -3.33 -4.72
N ASN A 86 6.16 -3.42 -4.79
CA ASN A 86 6.85 -4.72 -4.83
C ASN A 86 6.64 -5.55 -3.56
N LYS A 87 6.56 -4.92 -2.39
CA LYS A 87 6.32 -5.59 -1.11
C LYS A 87 4.88 -6.05 -0.92
N ILE A 88 3.91 -5.29 -1.41
CA ILE A 88 2.49 -5.64 -1.34
C ILE A 88 2.12 -6.71 -2.37
N LYS A 89 2.77 -6.74 -3.54
CA LYS A 89 2.52 -7.69 -4.65
C LYS A 89 2.25 -9.16 -4.23
N PRO A 90 3.04 -9.82 -3.36
CA PRO A 90 2.75 -11.21 -2.92
C PRO A 90 1.47 -11.35 -2.10
N ARG A 91 1.00 -10.27 -1.46
CA ARG A 91 -0.20 -10.20 -0.61
C ARG A 91 -1.24 -9.25 -1.18
N ILE A 92 -1.27 -9.10 -2.51
CA ILE A 92 -2.09 -8.11 -3.20
C ILE A 92 -3.58 -8.20 -2.85
N LEU A 93 -4.12 -9.42 -2.72
CA LEU A 93 -5.52 -9.66 -2.33
C LEU A 93 -5.84 -9.13 -0.92
N SER A 94 -4.83 -9.03 -0.06
CA SER A 94 -4.98 -8.49 1.28
C SER A 94 -4.91 -6.96 1.28
N PHE A 95 -4.29 -6.32 0.30
CA PHE A 95 -4.00 -4.88 0.30
C PHE A 95 -4.43 -4.19 -1.00
N GLU A 96 -5.49 -4.68 -1.64
CA GLU A 96 -5.96 -4.20 -2.96
C GLU A 96 -6.19 -2.70 -2.98
N GLU A 97 -6.85 -2.16 -1.95
CA GLU A 97 -7.13 -0.72 -1.84
C GLU A 97 -5.84 0.11 -1.76
N ALA A 98 -4.86 -0.34 -0.96
CA ALA A 98 -3.59 0.34 -0.85
C ALA A 98 -2.79 0.27 -2.17
N ASP A 99 -2.83 -0.86 -2.89
CA ASP A 99 -2.17 -0.98 -4.20
C ASP A 99 -2.78 -0.03 -5.24
N ILE A 100 -4.11 0.08 -5.30
CA ILE A 100 -4.80 1.00 -6.20
C ILE A 100 -4.32 2.43 -5.95
N VAL A 101 -4.39 2.89 -4.70
CA VAL A 101 -4.01 4.27 -4.33
C VAL A 101 -2.52 4.52 -4.58
N LEU A 102 -1.64 3.56 -4.27
CA LEU A 102 -0.20 3.68 -4.55
C LEU A 102 0.07 3.83 -6.06
N ARG A 103 -0.64 3.08 -6.90
CA ARG A 103 -0.51 3.15 -8.36
C ARG A 103 -1.10 4.43 -8.94
N GLU A 104 -2.19 4.95 -8.38
CA GLU A 104 -2.72 6.27 -8.74
C GLU A 104 -1.69 7.37 -8.45
N VAL A 105 -1.11 7.39 -7.24
CA VAL A 105 -0.07 8.36 -6.88
C VAL A 105 1.18 8.23 -7.76
N LEU A 106 1.59 6.99 -8.09
CA LEU A 106 2.71 6.76 -9.01
C LEU A 106 2.38 7.21 -10.44
N CYS A 107 1.15 7.01 -10.90
CA CYS A 107 0.69 7.49 -12.20
C CYS A 107 0.75 9.01 -12.28
N ASP A 108 0.20 9.71 -11.28
CA ASP A 108 0.23 11.17 -11.22
C ASP A 108 1.68 11.69 -11.26
N LEU A 109 2.57 11.07 -10.49
CA LEU A 109 4.00 11.39 -10.51
C LEU A 109 4.64 11.20 -11.90
N LEU A 110 4.35 10.09 -12.57
CA LEU A 110 4.87 9.81 -13.91
C LEU A 110 4.28 10.75 -14.97
N MET A 111 3.03 11.19 -14.79
CA MET A 111 2.40 12.19 -15.67
C MET A 111 3.07 13.55 -15.53
N ASP A 112 3.42 13.96 -14.30
CA ASP A 112 4.18 15.18 -14.03
C ASP A 112 5.61 15.11 -14.61
N GLU A 113 6.23 13.92 -14.61
CA GLU A 113 7.53 13.64 -15.23
C GLU A 113 7.47 13.49 -16.78
N GLU A 114 6.29 13.68 -17.39
CA GLU A 114 6.03 13.46 -18.83
C GLU A 114 6.25 12.01 -19.33
N ASP A 115 6.36 11.03 -18.43
CA ASP A 115 6.46 9.61 -18.76
C ASP A 115 5.07 8.95 -18.88
N TYR A 116 4.35 9.34 -19.93
CA TYR A 116 2.98 8.87 -20.18
C TYR A 116 2.89 7.36 -20.44
N ILE A 117 3.97 6.74 -20.92
CA ILE A 117 3.99 5.30 -21.23
C ILE A 117 4.03 4.51 -19.93
N GLU A 118 4.90 4.87 -18.97
CA GLU A 118 4.90 4.21 -17.67
C GLU A 118 3.64 4.52 -16.86
N ALA A 119 3.12 5.75 -16.94
CA ALA A 119 1.85 6.11 -16.29
C ALA A 119 0.69 5.21 -16.77
N ALA A 120 0.54 5.05 -18.08
CA ALA A 120 -0.50 4.19 -18.67
C ALA A 120 -0.33 2.72 -18.27
N LYS A 121 0.90 2.20 -18.21
CA LYS A 121 1.17 0.83 -17.74
C LYS A 121 0.76 0.65 -16.28
N THR A 122 1.04 1.64 -15.45
CA THR A 122 0.73 1.63 -14.01
C THR A 122 -0.78 1.54 -13.79
N LEU A 123 -1.57 2.35 -14.49
CA LEU A 123 -3.04 2.28 -14.47
C LEU A 123 -3.60 1.00 -15.09
N ALA A 124 -3.04 0.55 -16.22
CA ALA A 124 -3.48 -0.68 -16.87
C ALA A 124 -3.34 -1.90 -15.95
N ALA A 125 -2.29 -1.93 -15.12
CA ALA A 125 -2.07 -2.99 -14.15
C ALA A 125 -3.17 -3.04 -13.05
N ILE A 126 -3.71 -1.89 -12.62
CA ILE A 126 -4.87 -1.85 -11.70
C ILE A 126 -6.07 -2.59 -12.32
N ASN A 127 -6.37 -2.27 -13.58
CA ASN A 127 -7.51 -2.84 -14.30
C ASN A 127 -7.35 -4.34 -14.59
N LEU A 128 -6.13 -4.77 -14.93
CA LEU A 128 -5.81 -6.19 -15.16
C LEU A 128 -5.91 -7.03 -13.88
N GLU A 129 -5.46 -6.50 -12.75
CA GLU A 129 -5.62 -7.19 -11.48
C GLU A 129 -7.11 -7.25 -11.07
N SER A 130 -7.89 -6.19 -11.33
CA SER A 130 -9.34 -6.18 -11.09
C SER A 130 -10.11 -7.22 -11.91
N SER A 131 -9.77 -7.36 -13.19
CA SER A 131 -10.39 -8.34 -14.09
C SER A 131 -9.93 -9.78 -13.79
N ALA A 132 -8.65 -10.01 -13.46
CA ALA A 132 -8.18 -11.31 -12.99
C ALA A 132 -8.90 -11.77 -11.72
N ARG A 133 -9.19 -10.84 -10.79
CA ARG A 133 -9.98 -11.10 -9.58
C ARG A 133 -11.42 -11.53 -9.89
N TYR A 134 -12.11 -10.85 -10.81
CA TYR A 134 -13.46 -11.22 -11.22
C TYR A 134 -13.49 -12.65 -11.80
N ASN A 135 -12.53 -12.96 -12.67
CA ASN A 135 -12.42 -14.29 -13.26
C ASN A 135 -12.13 -15.38 -12.21
N LEU A 136 -11.20 -15.18 -11.28
CA LEU A 136 -10.91 -16.17 -10.23
C LEU A 136 -12.12 -16.43 -9.32
N ARG A 137 -12.87 -15.38 -8.95
CA ARG A 137 -14.09 -15.51 -8.12
C ARG A 137 -15.22 -16.22 -8.86
N LEU A 138 -15.33 -16.06 -10.17
CA LEU A 138 -16.27 -16.85 -10.99
C LEU A 138 -15.89 -18.34 -11.03
N HIS A 139 -14.60 -18.64 -11.24
CA HIS A 139 -14.10 -20.03 -11.26
C HIS A 139 -14.22 -20.73 -9.89
N GLN A 140 -14.16 -19.98 -8.78
CA GLN A 140 -14.41 -20.53 -7.44
C GLN A 140 -15.90 -20.71 -7.11
N ARG A 141 -16.80 -19.98 -7.77
CA ARG A 141 -18.26 -20.10 -7.59
C ARG A 141 -18.92 -21.19 -8.44
N HIS A 142 -18.25 -21.65 -9.50
CA HIS A 142 -18.70 -22.77 -10.31
C HIS A 142 -17.56 -23.79 -10.48
N PRO A 143 -17.44 -24.79 -9.57
CA PRO A 143 -16.79 -26.02 -9.98
C PRO A 143 -17.71 -26.63 -11.05
N TYR A 144 -17.18 -26.85 -12.24
CA TYR A 144 -17.89 -27.52 -13.33
C TYR A 144 -18.70 -28.72 -12.79
N PRO A 145 -20.00 -28.87 -13.10
CA PRO A 145 -20.61 -30.18 -12.99
C PRO A 145 -19.91 -31.10 -13.99
N PRO A 146 -19.59 -32.37 -13.63
CA PRO A 146 -19.06 -33.31 -14.58
C PRO A 146 -20.07 -33.46 -15.72
N SER A 147 -19.56 -33.37 -16.95
CA SER A 147 -20.28 -33.71 -18.17
C SER A 147 -20.92 -35.09 -17.99
N LEU A 148 -22.26 -35.11 -18.01
CA LEU A 148 -23.06 -36.34 -18.03
C LEU A 148 -22.76 -37.07 -19.35
N ASP A 149 -22.32 -38.32 -19.23
CA ASP A 149 -22.33 -39.34 -20.29
C ASP A 149 -23.73 -39.50 -20.90
#